data_AF-A0A067NUT9-F1
#
_entry.id   AF-A0A067NUT9-F1
#
_cell.length_a   1.000
_cell.length_b   1.000
_cell.length_c   1.000
_cell.angle_alpha   90.00
_cell.angle_beta   90.00
_cell.angle_gamma   90.00
#
_symmetry.space_group_name_H-M   'P 1'
#
loop_
_entity.id
_entity.type
_entity.pdbx_description
1 polymer ?
#
loop_
_entity_poly.entity_id
_entity_poly.type
_entity_poly.pdbx_seq_one_letter_code
_entity_poly.pdbx_strand_id
1 'polypeptide(L)'
;MIPAIRAASRRQCRIPPATNSIKCRRFSSPVPPPIRHNAPKAQVVPPPLPQKKHSLLGPTPKKPDLKERPSVLARAIEHKSASSTTASSTPVIETSKRDLEDAEKHGLMKPAPPNANWARRLLHKAIELFKFYYRGIKLVFTNRKRVAEIKSRIHAGGSPMTRTEFRFIEQYYEDIRKLVPFIIIVLVVEEIVPLIAIYAPFMLPSTCILPSQKERIYIQKETKALSIAAEYQDTLKQLANEAAEASPFSFSRISIPEGFMAVCGILRLSTWGPDLLRKRRIRQHLNFIAMDDELLAKEEKLEAEEVRSALEERGLLFSEVSLSEQRRRLNWWLSSITQGNDGEDAVSTRLRYILRNSVSSA
;
A
#
# COMPACT_ATOMS: atom_id res chain seq x y z
N MET A 1 -16.59 68.70 -19.95
CA MET A 1 -16.83 69.01 -21.38
C MET A 1 -16.26 67.86 -22.22
N ILE A 2 -17.13 67.11 -22.88
CA ILE A 2 -16.90 66.08 -23.93
C ILE A 2 -16.58 66.82 -25.27
N PRO A 3 -15.96 66.29 -26.37
CA PRO A 3 -15.70 64.88 -26.80
C PRO A 3 -14.32 64.60 -27.47
N ALA A 4 -14.06 63.32 -27.81
CA ALA A 4 -13.81 62.80 -29.18
C ALA A 4 -13.15 61.40 -29.12
N ILE A 5 -13.93 60.31 -29.20
CA ILE A 5 -14.16 59.48 -30.40
C ILE A 5 -12.87 58.88 -30.99
N ARG A 6 -12.65 57.57 -30.75
CA ARG A 6 -11.71 56.74 -31.53
C ARG A 6 -12.51 55.70 -32.30
N ALA A 7 -12.41 55.77 -33.62
CA ALA A 7 -13.21 55.04 -34.59
C ALA A 7 -12.79 53.57 -34.74
N ALA A 8 -13.80 52.74 -35.03
CA ALA A 8 -13.66 51.35 -35.46
C ALA A 8 -13.32 51.28 -36.96
N SER A 9 -12.48 50.32 -37.36
CA SER A 9 -12.31 49.94 -38.77
C SER A 9 -12.48 48.44 -38.95
N ARG A 10 -13.59 48.07 -39.58
CA ARG A 10 -13.87 46.76 -40.18
C ARG A 10 -12.77 46.42 -41.20
N ARG A 11 -12.34 45.16 -41.26
CA ARG A 11 -11.78 44.57 -42.48
C ARG A 11 -12.52 43.28 -42.80
N GLN A 12 -13.11 43.28 -43.99
CA GLN A 12 -13.95 42.25 -44.58
C GLN A 12 -13.13 41.02 -45.03
N CYS A 13 -13.81 39.88 -45.05
CA CYS A 13 -13.44 38.69 -45.81
C CYS A 13 -13.28 39.01 -47.29
N ARG A 14 -12.22 38.50 -47.93
CA ARG A 14 -12.20 38.19 -49.37
C ARG A 14 -11.47 36.87 -49.61
N ILE A 15 -12.21 35.94 -50.19
CA ILE A 15 -11.80 34.65 -50.75
C ILE A 15 -11.15 34.89 -52.12
N PRO A 16 -10.04 34.22 -52.48
CA PRO A 16 -9.64 34.06 -53.88
C PRO A 16 -9.92 32.65 -54.43
N PRO A 17 -10.04 32.50 -55.77
CA PRO A 17 -10.98 31.57 -56.40
C PRO A 17 -10.38 30.23 -56.83
N ALA A 18 -11.29 29.26 -57.02
CA ALA A 18 -11.05 27.97 -57.64
C ALA A 18 -11.03 28.06 -59.18
N THR A 19 -10.10 27.35 -59.81
CA THR A 19 -10.18 26.99 -61.23
C THR A 19 -9.92 25.50 -61.41
N ASN A 20 -10.95 24.82 -61.88
CA ASN A 20 -11.00 23.41 -62.26
C ASN A 20 -10.25 23.17 -63.58
N SER A 21 -9.54 22.05 -63.67
CA SER A 21 -9.32 21.36 -64.94
C SER A 21 -9.38 19.86 -64.74
N ILE A 22 -10.47 19.29 -65.24
CA ILE A 22 -10.83 17.88 -65.26
C ILE A 22 -10.03 17.15 -66.34
N LYS A 23 -9.41 16.03 -66.02
CA LYS A 23 -9.14 14.95 -66.97
C LYS A 23 -9.67 13.64 -66.41
N CYS A 24 -10.79 13.17 -66.97
CA CYS A 24 -11.34 11.84 -66.74
C CYS A 24 -10.44 10.76 -67.35
N ARG A 25 -10.17 9.68 -66.60
CA ARG A 25 -10.03 8.33 -67.16
C ARG A 25 -10.99 7.41 -66.39
N ARG A 26 -11.85 6.71 -67.13
CA ARG A 26 -12.77 5.69 -66.63
C ARG A 26 -12.13 4.31 -66.65
N PHE A 27 -12.71 3.44 -65.81
CA PHE A 27 -12.63 1.96 -65.72
C PHE A 27 -11.37 1.41 -65.02
N SER A 28 -11.45 0.47 -64.07
CA SER A 28 -12.47 -0.55 -63.78
C SER A 28 -12.33 -1.06 -62.33
N SER A 29 -13.46 -1.31 -61.66
CA SER A 29 -13.52 -1.82 -60.28
C SER A 29 -13.10 -3.30 -60.18
N PRO A 30 -12.32 -3.71 -59.15
CA PRO A 30 -12.00 -5.11 -58.93
C PRO A 30 -13.17 -5.86 -58.25
N VAL A 31 -13.50 -7.03 -58.80
CA VAL A 31 -14.51 -7.98 -58.32
C VAL A 31 -14.04 -8.65 -57.00
N PRO A 32 -14.91 -8.82 -55.99
CA PRO A 32 -14.57 -9.55 -54.77
C PRO A 32 -14.56 -11.07 -55.00
N PRO A 33 -13.68 -11.83 -54.33
CA PRO A 33 -13.61 -13.29 -54.48
C PRO A 33 -14.84 -13.99 -53.87
N PRO A 34 -15.19 -15.20 -54.36
CA PRO A 34 -16.41 -15.89 -53.97
C PRO A 34 -16.38 -16.40 -52.53
N ILE A 35 -17.53 -16.25 -51.86
CA ILE A 35 -17.84 -16.74 -50.52
C ILE A 35 -17.77 -18.28 -50.54
N ARG A 36 -16.79 -18.85 -49.84
CA ARG A 36 -16.79 -20.28 -49.51
C ARG A 36 -17.61 -20.49 -48.26
N HIS A 37 -18.77 -21.14 -48.40
CA HIS A 37 -19.50 -21.72 -47.29
C HIS A 37 -18.72 -22.94 -46.76
N ASN A 38 -17.94 -22.73 -45.71
CA ASN A 38 -17.43 -23.84 -44.90
C ASN A 38 -18.45 -24.15 -43.82
N ALA A 39 -18.82 -25.43 -43.71
CA ALA A 39 -19.65 -26.01 -42.65
C ALA A 39 -19.18 -25.58 -41.25
N PRO A 40 -20.07 -25.49 -40.25
CA PRO A 40 -19.74 -24.94 -38.94
C PRO A 40 -18.66 -25.80 -38.28
N LYS A 41 -17.44 -25.27 -38.19
CA LYS A 41 -16.46 -25.78 -37.24
C LYS A 41 -17.04 -25.56 -35.85
N ALA A 42 -17.39 -26.65 -35.18
CA ALA A 42 -17.72 -26.65 -33.76
C ALA A 42 -16.70 -25.79 -33.02
N GLN A 43 -17.19 -24.76 -32.31
CA GLN A 43 -16.38 -24.04 -31.34
C GLN A 43 -15.99 -25.04 -30.27
N VAL A 44 -14.76 -25.55 -30.35
CA VAL A 44 -14.11 -26.16 -29.20
C VAL A 44 -13.83 -25.01 -28.26
N VAL A 45 -14.80 -24.75 -27.37
CA VAL A 45 -14.60 -23.93 -26.18
C VAL A 45 -13.48 -24.61 -25.41
N PRO A 46 -12.29 -24.01 -25.25
CA PRO A 46 -11.30 -24.58 -24.36
C PRO A 46 -11.93 -24.63 -22.95
N PRO A 47 -11.86 -25.78 -22.24
CA PRO A 47 -12.46 -25.89 -20.93
C PRO A 47 -11.91 -24.78 -20.01
N PRO A 48 -12.73 -24.22 -19.12
CA PRO A 48 -12.27 -23.18 -18.21
C PRO A 48 -11.07 -23.71 -17.43
N LEU A 49 -9.92 -23.05 -17.60
CA LEU A 49 -8.73 -23.32 -16.81
C LEU A 49 -9.13 -23.29 -15.33
N PRO A 50 -8.83 -24.34 -14.55
CA PRO A 50 -9.22 -24.37 -13.15
C PRO A 50 -8.65 -23.15 -12.45
N GLN A 51 -9.55 -22.30 -11.94
CA GLN A 51 -9.20 -21.15 -11.13
C GLN A 51 -8.48 -21.64 -9.86
N LYS A 52 -7.15 -21.74 -9.94
CA LYS A 52 -6.33 -21.83 -8.74
C LYS A 52 -6.52 -20.53 -8.00
N LYS A 53 -7.28 -20.58 -6.90
CA LYS A 53 -7.27 -19.56 -5.85
C LYS A 53 -5.83 -19.47 -5.33
N HIS A 54 -5.03 -18.61 -5.97
CA HIS A 54 -3.75 -18.21 -5.43
C HIS A 54 -4.04 -17.29 -4.25
N SER A 55 -4.24 -17.91 -3.09
CA SER A 55 -4.17 -17.23 -1.81
C SER A 55 -2.91 -16.38 -1.79
N LEU A 56 -3.01 -15.10 -1.45
CA LEU A 56 -1.87 -14.17 -1.35
C LEU A 56 -1.00 -14.43 -0.11
N LEU A 57 -0.95 -15.68 0.36
CA LEU A 57 -0.03 -16.17 1.36
C LEU A 57 0.61 -17.46 0.83
N GLY A 58 1.91 -17.63 1.07
CA GLY A 58 2.58 -18.91 0.90
C GLY A 58 1.89 -20.04 1.69
N PRO A 59 2.26 -21.31 1.46
CA PRO A 59 1.56 -22.46 2.03
C PRO A 59 1.52 -22.38 3.56
N THR A 60 0.31 -22.34 4.11
CA THR A 60 0.03 -22.46 5.55
C THR A 60 0.32 -23.90 6.02
N PRO A 61 1.13 -24.12 7.05
CA PRO A 61 1.15 -25.40 7.76
C PRO A 61 -0.09 -25.56 8.66
N LYS A 62 -0.49 -26.82 8.89
CA LYS A 62 -1.66 -27.26 9.68
C LYS A 62 -1.83 -26.52 11.03
N LYS A 63 -3.08 -26.18 11.37
CA LYS A 63 -3.51 -25.70 12.70
C LYS A 63 -3.11 -26.68 13.82
N PRO A 64 -2.65 -26.17 14.97
CA PRO A 64 -3.01 -26.71 16.27
C PRO A 64 -3.94 -25.75 17.02
N ASP A 65 -4.53 -26.30 18.07
CA ASP A 65 -5.76 -25.90 18.76
C ASP A 65 -5.89 -24.47 19.32
N LEU A 66 -7.15 -24.05 19.43
CA LEU A 66 -7.61 -22.84 20.14
C LEU A 66 -7.28 -22.95 21.64
N LYS A 67 -6.40 -22.08 22.13
CA LYS A 67 -6.40 -21.63 23.53
C LYS A 67 -6.25 -20.11 23.59
N GLU A 68 -6.97 -19.54 24.55
CA GLU A 68 -7.39 -18.15 24.70
C GLU A 68 -6.25 -17.12 24.67
N ARG A 69 -6.55 -15.95 24.12
CA ARG A 69 -5.70 -14.76 24.09
C ARG A 69 -5.97 -13.94 25.37
N PRO A 70 -5.02 -13.79 26.31
CA PRO A 70 -5.16 -12.80 27.37
C PRO A 70 -4.96 -11.39 26.79
N SER A 71 -5.73 -10.42 27.28
CA SER A 71 -5.62 -8.99 26.97
C SER A 71 -4.25 -8.45 27.43
N VAL A 72 -3.44 -7.98 26.49
CA VAL A 72 -2.03 -7.57 26.75
C VAL A 72 -1.89 -6.08 27.12
N LEU A 73 -2.99 -5.34 27.30
CA LEU A 73 -2.91 -3.89 27.50
C LEU A 73 -2.48 -3.44 28.92
N ALA A 74 -2.42 -4.33 29.91
CA ALA A 74 -2.19 -3.92 31.31
C ALA A 74 -0.71 -3.77 31.73
N ARG A 75 0.27 -3.90 30.82
CA ARG A 75 1.71 -3.89 31.20
C ARG A 75 2.57 -2.79 30.56
N ALA A 76 1.95 -1.83 29.86
CA ALA A 76 2.67 -0.85 29.04
C ALA A 76 2.89 0.54 29.69
N ILE A 77 2.57 0.75 30.97
CA ILE A 77 2.55 2.11 31.56
C ILE A 77 3.88 2.57 32.22
N GLU A 78 4.92 1.75 32.40
CA GLU A 78 6.04 2.16 33.28
C GLU A 78 7.41 2.57 32.69
N HIS A 79 7.60 2.73 31.38
CA HIS A 79 8.91 3.20 30.88
C HIS A 79 8.85 4.54 30.15
N LYS A 80 9.09 5.57 30.97
CA LYS A 80 9.26 7.00 30.72
C LYS A 80 10.41 7.30 29.75
N SER A 81 10.21 8.35 28.95
CA SER A 81 11.17 9.06 28.12
C SER A 81 12.52 9.34 28.79
N ALA A 82 13.62 9.09 28.07
CA ALA A 82 14.73 10.03 27.92
C ALA A 82 15.74 9.52 26.88
N SER A 83 16.01 10.35 25.88
CA SER A 83 17.20 10.28 25.04
C SER A 83 18.45 10.42 25.91
N SER A 84 19.32 9.41 25.94
CA SER A 84 20.78 9.60 25.99
C SER A 84 21.53 8.30 25.69
N THR A 85 22.66 8.48 25.04
CA THR A 85 23.62 7.50 24.52
C THR A 85 24.21 6.60 25.61
N THR A 86 24.11 5.26 25.49
CA THR A 86 25.19 4.24 25.62
C THR A 86 24.63 2.80 25.74
N ALA A 87 25.21 1.90 24.94
CA ALA A 87 25.35 0.43 25.07
C ALA A 87 24.23 -0.45 25.68
N SER A 88 23.56 -1.24 24.82
CA SER A 88 23.19 -2.64 25.10
C SER A 88 22.87 -3.39 23.80
N SER A 89 23.79 -4.24 23.34
CA SER A 89 23.69 -5.05 22.11
C SER A 89 23.05 -6.43 22.32
N THR A 90 22.74 -6.81 23.56
CA THR A 90 22.16 -8.12 23.92
C THR A 90 20.70 -8.34 23.48
N PRO A 91 19.76 -7.38 23.54
CA PRO A 91 18.35 -7.66 23.21
C PRO A 91 18.13 -7.94 21.71
N VAL A 92 18.94 -7.33 20.84
CA VAL A 92 18.83 -7.47 19.37
C VAL A 92 19.30 -8.85 18.90
N ILE A 93 20.37 -9.38 19.51
CA ILE A 93 20.90 -10.70 19.17
C ILE A 93 19.93 -11.80 19.61
N GLU A 94 19.35 -11.69 20.80
CA GLU A 94 18.37 -12.66 21.30
C GLU A 94 17.08 -12.70 20.47
N THR A 95 16.55 -11.52 20.12
CA THR A 95 15.34 -11.43 19.28
C THR A 95 15.58 -12.05 17.90
N SER A 96 16.76 -11.81 17.32
CA SER A 96 17.15 -12.43 16.04
C SER A 96 17.23 -13.96 16.14
N LYS A 97 17.77 -14.51 17.25
CA LYS A 97 17.81 -15.97 17.47
C LYS A 97 16.40 -16.58 17.55
N ARG A 98 15.49 -15.95 18.30
CA ARG A 98 14.09 -16.40 18.40
C ARG A 98 13.39 -16.39 17.04
N ASP A 99 13.63 -15.35 16.23
CA ASP A 99 13.07 -15.26 14.89
C ASP A 99 13.50 -16.40 13.97
N LEU A 100 14.78 -16.79 14.05
CA LEU A 100 15.29 -17.92 13.29
C LEU A 100 14.67 -19.24 13.76
N GLU A 101 14.52 -19.44 15.07
CA GLU A 101 13.90 -20.64 15.63
C GLU A 101 12.41 -20.75 15.24
N ASP A 102 11.67 -19.65 15.26
CA ASP A 102 10.29 -19.64 14.81
C ASP A 102 10.18 -19.86 13.30
N ALA A 103 11.11 -19.33 12.50
CA ALA A 103 11.18 -19.60 11.06
C ALA A 103 11.42 -21.10 10.76
N GLU A 104 12.27 -21.77 11.56
CA GLU A 104 12.46 -23.22 11.48
C GLU A 104 11.17 -23.97 11.81
N LYS A 105 10.45 -23.60 12.89
CA LYS A 105 9.15 -24.20 13.26
C LYS A 105 8.08 -24.01 12.19
N HIS A 106 8.07 -22.85 11.53
CA HIS A 106 7.14 -22.55 10.44
C HIS A 106 7.53 -23.22 9.12
N GLY A 107 8.63 -24.00 9.07
CA GLY A 107 9.08 -24.72 7.88
C GLY A 107 9.69 -23.84 6.81
N LEU A 108 10.06 -22.59 7.14
CA LEU A 108 10.74 -21.67 6.22
C LEU A 108 12.23 -22.03 6.05
N MET A 109 12.81 -22.65 7.08
CA MET A 109 14.18 -23.13 7.11
C MET A 109 14.21 -24.63 7.43
N LYS A 110 15.14 -25.36 6.81
CA LYS A 110 15.38 -26.75 7.17
C LYS A 110 16.08 -26.79 8.54
N PRO A 111 15.73 -27.73 9.45
CA PRO A 111 16.44 -27.89 10.71
C PRO A 111 17.87 -28.38 10.43
N ALA A 112 18.81 -27.99 11.30
CA ALA A 112 20.19 -28.45 11.20
C ALA A 112 20.31 -29.96 11.46
N PRO A 113 21.29 -30.66 10.85
CA PRO A 113 21.44 -32.10 11.05
C PRO A 113 21.71 -32.43 12.54
N PRO A 114 21.11 -33.50 13.09
CA PRO A 114 21.15 -33.80 14.53
C PRO A 114 22.60 -34.00 15.04
N ASN A 115 23.46 -34.61 14.22
CA ASN A 115 24.86 -34.92 14.56
C ASN A 115 25.85 -33.79 14.17
N ALA A 116 25.36 -32.59 13.88
CA ALA A 116 26.23 -31.48 13.48
C ALA A 116 26.86 -30.77 14.68
N ASN A 117 28.18 -30.57 14.63
CA ASN A 117 28.91 -29.71 15.57
C ASN A 117 28.42 -28.25 15.50
N TRP A 118 28.67 -27.46 16.54
CA TRP A 118 28.18 -26.07 16.65
C TRP A 118 28.49 -25.22 15.40
N ALA A 119 29.71 -25.32 14.86
CA ALA A 119 30.13 -24.61 13.66
C ALA A 119 29.35 -25.05 12.40
N ARG A 120 29.09 -26.36 12.24
CA ARG A 120 28.27 -26.88 11.14
C ARG A 120 26.81 -26.45 11.27
N ARG A 121 26.28 -26.37 12.49
CA ARG A 121 24.92 -25.84 12.74
C ARG A 121 24.81 -24.36 12.38
N LEU A 122 25.80 -23.55 12.77
CA LEU A 122 25.86 -22.13 12.37
C LEU A 122 25.96 -21.96 10.86
N LEU A 123 26.84 -22.70 10.20
CA LEU A 123 26.98 -22.67 8.75
C LEU A 123 25.69 -23.09 8.04
N HIS A 124 25.01 -24.13 8.54
CA HIS A 124 23.72 -24.56 8.01
C HIS A 124 22.66 -23.46 8.12
N LYS A 125 22.55 -22.82 9.30
CA LYS A 125 21.62 -21.70 9.51
C LYS A 125 21.94 -20.53 8.57
N ALA A 126 23.22 -20.18 8.42
CA ALA A 126 23.65 -19.12 7.50
C ALA A 126 23.28 -19.45 6.04
N ILE A 127 23.50 -20.69 5.59
CA ILE A 127 23.15 -21.13 4.23
C ILE A 127 21.63 -21.13 4.01
N GLU A 128 20.84 -21.62 4.96
CA GLU A 128 19.37 -21.62 4.84
C GLU A 128 18.80 -20.20 4.85
N LEU A 129 19.37 -19.29 5.66
CA LEU A 129 19.01 -17.88 5.65
C LEU A 129 19.37 -17.21 4.31
N PHE A 130 20.56 -17.50 3.74
CA PHE A 130 20.93 -17.04 2.41
C PHE A 130 19.95 -17.55 1.33
N LYS A 131 19.58 -18.83 1.37
CA LYS A 131 18.57 -19.41 0.46
C LYS A 131 17.22 -18.72 0.61
N PHE A 132 16.79 -18.40 1.83
CA PHE A 132 15.57 -17.65 2.09
C PHE A 132 15.59 -16.29 1.39
N TYR A 133 16.63 -15.49 1.59
CA TYR A 133 16.77 -14.19 0.94
C TYR A 133 16.84 -14.29 -0.58
N TYR A 134 17.57 -15.26 -1.13
CA TYR A 134 17.63 -15.50 -2.57
C TYR A 134 16.26 -15.83 -3.16
N ARG A 135 15.48 -16.69 -2.48
CA ARG A 135 14.10 -17.00 -2.88
C ARG A 135 13.20 -15.76 -2.81
N GLY A 136 13.35 -14.93 -1.77
CA GLY A 136 12.62 -13.67 -1.62
C GLY A 136 12.90 -12.70 -2.77
N ILE A 137 14.17 -12.49 -3.11
CA ILE A 137 14.57 -11.66 -4.27
C ILE A 137 14.02 -12.23 -5.58
N LYS A 138 14.13 -13.56 -5.80
CA LYS A 138 13.54 -14.23 -6.96
C LYS A 138 12.02 -14.04 -7.04
N LEU A 139 11.33 -14.02 -5.89
CA LEU A 139 9.91 -13.74 -5.80
C LEU A 139 9.59 -12.31 -6.23
N VAL A 140 10.39 -11.30 -5.87
CA VAL A 140 10.21 -9.91 -6.35
C VAL A 140 10.28 -9.84 -7.88
N PHE A 141 11.22 -10.53 -8.50
CA PHE A 141 11.32 -10.59 -9.97
C PHE A 141 10.16 -11.34 -10.62
N THR A 142 9.60 -12.33 -9.93
CA THR A 142 8.39 -13.05 -10.39
C THR A 142 7.17 -12.14 -10.30
N ASN A 143 7.04 -11.39 -9.20
CA ASN A 143 5.99 -10.37 -9.02
C ASN A 143 6.07 -9.29 -10.10
N ARG A 144 7.27 -8.86 -10.52
CA ARG A 144 7.45 -7.93 -11.65
C ARG A 144 6.75 -8.42 -12.92
N LYS A 145 6.90 -9.70 -13.26
CA LYS A 145 6.26 -10.29 -14.45
C LYS A 145 4.74 -10.27 -14.31
N ARG A 146 4.23 -10.68 -13.15
CA ARG A 146 2.80 -10.64 -12.84
C ARG A 146 2.20 -9.23 -12.91
N VAL A 147 2.91 -8.22 -12.40
CA VAL A 147 2.50 -6.81 -12.53
C VAL A 147 2.47 -6.37 -13.99
N ALA A 148 3.44 -6.78 -14.80
CA ALA A 148 3.44 -6.48 -16.24
C ALA A 148 2.28 -7.16 -16.98
N GLU A 149 1.94 -8.40 -16.63
CA GLU A 149 0.78 -9.13 -17.15
C GLU A 149 -0.54 -8.43 -16.78
N ILE A 150 -0.72 -8.03 -15.52
CA ILE A 150 -1.92 -7.29 -15.08
C ILE A 150 -2.04 -5.97 -15.86
N LYS A 151 -0.94 -5.21 -15.95
CA LYS A 151 -0.94 -3.91 -16.66
C LYS A 151 -1.19 -4.05 -18.16
N SER A 152 -0.59 -5.04 -18.81
CA SER A 152 -0.82 -5.31 -20.23
C SER A 152 -2.26 -5.74 -20.51
N ARG A 153 -2.84 -6.60 -19.64
CA ARG A 153 -4.26 -6.98 -19.69
C ARG A 153 -5.18 -5.76 -19.61
N ILE A 154 -4.94 -4.84 -18.67
CA ILE A 154 -5.75 -3.63 -18.50
C ILE A 154 -5.56 -2.69 -19.70
N HIS A 155 -4.32 -2.47 -20.14
CA HIS A 155 -4.02 -1.59 -21.28
C HIS A 155 -4.63 -2.10 -22.59
N ALA A 156 -4.71 -3.42 -22.77
CA ALA A 156 -5.37 -4.04 -23.92
C ALA A 156 -6.92 -3.97 -23.86
N GLY A 157 -7.50 -3.28 -22.86
CA GLY A 157 -8.95 -3.18 -22.69
C GLY A 157 -9.60 -4.43 -22.11
N GLY A 158 -8.84 -5.29 -21.43
CA GLY A 158 -9.36 -6.43 -20.70
C GLY A 158 -10.15 -6.03 -19.45
N SER A 159 -10.41 -6.99 -18.56
CA SER A 159 -11.19 -6.72 -17.34
C SER A 159 -10.56 -5.59 -16.51
N PRO A 160 -11.34 -4.79 -15.77
CA PRO A 160 -10.79 -3.73 -14.93
C PRO A 160 -9.89 -4.29 -13.83
N MET A 161 -9.09 -3.41 -13.22
CA MET A 161 -8.24 -3.76 -12.08
C MET A 161 -9.09 -4.11 -10.87
N THR A 162 -8.82 -5.26 -10.24
CA THR A 162 -9.46 -5.62 -8.96
C THR A 162 -8.72 -4.97 -7.79
N ARG A 163 -9.35 -4.87 -6.61
CA ARG A 163 -8.70 -4.37 -5.38
C ARG A 163 -7.48 -5.21 -5.01
N THR A 164 -7.57 -6.53 -5.15
CA THR A 164 -6.47 -7.45 -4.87
C THR A 164 -5.28 -7.22 -5.81
N GLU A 165 -5.53 -6.96 -7.08
CA GLU A 165 -4.49 -6.58 -8.05
C GLU A 165 -3.89 -5.21 -7.74
N PHE A 166 -4.73 -4.22 -7.40
CA PHE A 166 -4.28 -2.90 -6.99
C PHE A 166 -3.32 -2.98 -5.80
N ARG A 167 -3.73 -3.65 -4.71
CA ARG A 167 -2.90 -3.85 -3.52
C ARG A 167 -1.63 -4.63 -3.81
N PHE A 168 -1.70 -5.63 -4.69
CA PHE A 168 -0.52 -6.38 -5.12
C PHE A 168 0.49 -5.49 -5.86
N ILE A 169 0.01 -4.59 -6.74
CA ILE A 169 0.85 -3.65 -7.47
C ILE A 169 1.49 -2.63 -6.52
N GLU A 170 0.73 -2.07 -5.58
CA GLU A 170 1.23 -1.12 -4.58
C GLU A 170 2.29 -1.77 -3.67
N GLN A 171 2.02 -2.99 -3.19
CA GLN A 171 2.99 -3.76 -2.41
C GLN A 171 4.28 -4.03 -3.20
N TYR A 172 4.16 -4.35 -4.49
CA TYR A 172 5.32 -4.53 -5.37
C TYR A 172 6.16 -3.24 -5.47
N TYR A 173 5.54 -2.08 -5.62
CA TYR A 173 6.26 -0.81 -5.68
C TYR A 173 6.94 -0.43 -4.35
N GLU A 174 6.30 -0.72 -3.22
CA GLU A 174 6.93 -0.58 -1.90
C GLU A 174 8.14 -1.52 -1.75
N ASP A 175 8.03 -2.77 -2.22
CA ASP A 175 9.13 -3.73 -2.18
C ASP A 175 10.31 -3.29 -3.07
N ILE A 176 10.04 -2.77 -4.27
CA ILE A 176 11.08 -2.24 -5.17
C ILE A 176 11.75 -1.01 -4.59
N ARG A 177 10.99 -0.09 -3.98
CA ARG A 177 11.55 1.11 -3.32
C ARG A 177 12.50 0.77 -2.19
N LYS A 178 12.30 -0.36 -1.50
CA LYS A 178 13.20 -0.86 -0.46
C LYS A 178 14.37 -1.66 -1.02
N LEU A 179 14.14 -2.42 -2.10
CA LEU A 179 15.16 -3.26 -2.72
C LEU A 179 16.31 -2.45 -3.35
N VAL A 180 16.02 -1.31 -3.99
CA VAL A 180 17.04 -0.46 -4.62
C VAL A 180 18.11 0.02 -3.63
N PRO A 181 17.76 0.72 -2.52
CA PRO A 181 18.77 1.12 -1.53
C PRO A 181 19.43 -0.09 -0.88
N PHE A 182 18.71 -1.20 -0.66
CA PHE A 182 19.30 -2.44 -0.13
C PHE A 182 20.43 -2.98 -1.02
N ILE A 183 20.23 -3.05 -2.35
CA ILE A 183 21.25 -3.51 -3.30
C ILE A 183 22.45 -2.56 -3.30
N ILE A 184 22.23 -1.25 -3.29
CA ILE A 184 23.30 -0.25 -3.24
C ILE A 184 24.15 -0.43 -1.98
N ILE A 185 23.52 -0.63 -0.83
CA ILE A 185 24.23 -0.84 0.44
C ILE A 185 25.07 -2.12 0.39
N VAL A 186 24.53 -3.22 -0.14
CA VAL A 186 25.29 -4.49 -0.26
C VAL A 186 26.51 -4.34 -1.17
N LEU A 187 26.43 -3.54 -2.25
CA LEU A 187 27.52 -3.33 -3.19
C LEU A 187 28.58 -2.33 -2.69
N VAL A 188 28.16 -1.25 -2.04
CA VAL A 188 29.08 -0.22 -1.55
C VAL A 188 29.80 -0.68 -0.29
N VAL A 189 29.14 -1.51 0.51
CA VAL A 189 29.59 -1.86 1.85
C VAL A 189 29.87 -3.36 1.94
N GLU A 190 30.92 -3.78 1.22
CA GLU A 190 31.35 -5.18 1.12
C GLU A 190 31.71 -5.79 2.48
N GLU A 191 32.00 -4.99 3.51
CA GLU A 191 32.30 -5.45 4.89
C GLU A 191 31.11 -5.37 5.90
N ILE A 192 29.97 -4.74 5.59
CA ILE A 192 28.85 -4.53 6.57
C ILE A 192 27.66 -5.48 6.34
N VAL A 193 27.71 -6.35 5.33
CA VAL A 193 26.63 -7.33 5.03
C VAL A 193 26.17 -8.16 6.26
N PRO A 194 27.04 -8.62 7.19
CA PRO A 194 26.60 -9.33 8.40
C PRO A 194 25.78 -8.47 9.38
N LEU A 195 25.94 -7.14 9.37
CA LEU A 195 25.29 -6.19 10.27
C LEU A 195 23.91 -5.74 9.76
N ILE A 196 23.74 -5.53 8.45
CA ILE A 196 22.48 -5.02 7.86
C ILE A 196 21.33 -6.04 7.96
N ALA A 197 21.63 -7.33 7.79
CA ALA A 197 20.65 -8.41 7.90
C ALA A 197 20.09 -8.58 9.33
N ILE A 198 20.84 -8.14 10.35
CA ILE A 198 20.42 -8.15 11.75
C ILE A 198 19.74 -6.83 12.14
N TYR A 199 20.19 -5.69 11.59
CA TYR A 199 19.87 -4.37 12.13
C TYR A 199 18.73 -3.62 11.43
N ALA A 200 18.34 -3.95 10.19
CA ALA A 200 17.48 -3.07 9.40
C ALA A 200 16.28 -3.76 8.72
N PRO A 201 15.27 -4.22 9.48
CA PRO A 201 14.05 -4.81 8.91
C PRO A 201 13.25 -3.83 8.03
N PHE A 202 13.44 -2.52 8.22
CA PHE A 202 12.79 -1.46 7.42
C PHE A 202 13.34 -1.34 5.99
N MET A 203 14.50 -1.94 5.71
CA MET A 203 15.16 -1.88 4.40
C MET A 203 14.93 -3.12 3.53
N LEU A 204 14.21 -4.12 4.03
CA LEU A 204 13.97 -5.36 3.29
C LEU A 204 12.62 -5.32 2.55
N PRO A 205 12.53 -5.90 1.34
CA PRO A 205 11.25 -6.12 0.69
C PRO A 205 10.41 -7.09 1.53
N SER A 206 9.08 -6.98 1.43
CA SER A 206 8.15 -7.81 2.20
C SER A 206 8.36 -9.32 2.00
N THR A 207 8.84 -9.71 0.81
CA THR A 207 9.21 -11.08 0.43
C THR A 207 10.37 -11.66 1.24
N CYS A 208 11.13 -10.82 1.92
CA CYS A 208 12.32 -11.16 2.71
C CYS A 208 12.11 -10.95 4.21
N ILE A 209 10.87 -10.75 4.67
CA ILE A 209 10.52 -10.57 6.08
C ILE A 209 10.05 -11.91 6.65
N LEU A 210 10.58 -12.29 7.82
CA LEU A 210 10.11 -13.48 8.54
C LEU A 210 8.73 -13.23 9.18
N PRO A 211 7.86 -14.25 9.31
CA PRO A 211 6.53 -14.08 9.91
C PRO A 211 6.56 -13.47 11.32
N SER A 212 7.46 -13.93 12.17
CA SER A 212 7.65 -13.38 13.53
C SER A 212 8.07 -11.91 13.50
N GLN A 213 8.88 -11.51 12.51
CA GLN A 213 9.28 -10.12 12.30
C GLN A 213 8.10 -9.27 11.84
N LYS A 214 7.27 -9.78 10.93
CA LYS A 214 6.07 -9.09 10.45
C LYS A 214 5.11 -8.77 11.60
N GLU A 215 4.87 -9.74 12.48
CA GLU A 215 4.01 -9.56 13.66
C GLU A 215 4.55 -8.46 14.59
N ARG A 216 5.86 -8.49 14.89
CA ARG A 216 6.46 -7.43 15.72
C ARG A 216 6.37 -6.06 15.07
N ILE A 217 6.60 -5.96 13.77
CA ILE A 217 6.48 -4.70 13.02
C ILE A 217 5.05 -4.15 13.12
N TYR A 218 4.05 -5.02 13.01
CA TYR A 218 2.65 -4.66 13.17
C TYR A 218 2.36 -4.12 14.57
N ILE A 219 2.69 -4.88 15.62
CA ILE A 219 2.47 -4.48 17.01
C ILE A 219 3.20 -3.16 17.32
N GLN A 220 4.44 -3.01 16.85
CA GLN A 220 5.22 -1.79 17.08
C GLN A 220 4.62 -0.57 16.36
N LYS A 221 3.97 -0.74 15.20
CA LYS A 221 3.26 0.35 14.53
C LYS A 221 2.01 0.75 15.29
N GLU A 222 1.26 -0.22 15.80
CA GLU A 222 0.06 0.03 16.59
C GLU A 222 0.40 0.77 17.89
N THR A 223 1.39 0.31 18.64
CA THR A 223 1.80 0.97 19.90
C THR A 223 2.30 2.39 19.68
N LYS A 224 3.09 2.62 18.62
CA LYS A 224 3.53 3.98 18.25
C LYS A 224 2.39 4.89 17.85
N ALA A 225 1.41 4.38 17.11
CA ALA A 225 0.25 5.18 16.71
C ALA A 225 -0.59 5.57 17.93
N LEU A 226 -0.79 4.65 18.88
CA LEU A 226 -1.48 4.93 20.13
C LEU A 226 -0.71 5.93 21.01
N SER A 227 0.61 5.78 21.13
CA SER A 227 1.42 6.73 21.92
C SER A 227 1.41 8.13 21.31
N ILE A 228 1.51 8.25 19.98
CA ILE A 228 1.43 9.55 19.29
C ILE A 228 0.02 10.14 19.42
N ALA A 229 -1.04 9.34 19.29
CA ALA A 229 -2.41 9.82 19.46
C ALA A 229 -2.63 10.40 20.87
N ALA A 230 -2.09 9.74 21.90
CA ALA A 230 -2.15 10.21 23.28
C ALA A 230 -1.30 11.46 23.52
N GLU A 231 -0.06 11.49 23.02
CA GLU A 231 0.87 12.61 23.19
C GLU A 231 0.36 13.89 22.51
N TYR A 232 -0.21 13.76 21.30
CA TYR A 232 -0.66 14.88 20.48
C TYR A 232 -2.18 15.10 20.53
N GLN A 233 -2.83 14.67 21.60
CA GLN A 233 -4.29 14.71 21.72
C GLN A 233 -4.86 16.12 21.51
N ASP A 234 -4.25 17.15 22.11
CA ASP A 234 -4.71 18.53 21.99
C ASP A 234 -4.51 19.10 20.58
N THR A 235 -3.39 18.75 19.93
CA THR A 235 -3.14 19.12 18.53
C THR A 235 -4.18 18.49 17.61
N LEU A 236 -4.51 17.21 17.82
CA LEU A 236 -5.52 16.51 17.05
C LEU A 236 -6.92 17.09 17.28
N LYS A 237 -7.28 17.47 18.53
CA LYS A 237 -8.53 18.16 18.85
C LYS A 237 -8.66 19.48 18.11
N GLN A 238 -7.60 20.30 18.11
CA GLN A 238 -7.59 21.57 17.39
C GLN A 238 -7.78 21.36 15.88
N LEU A 239 -7.02 20.44 15.28
CA LEU A 239 -7.16 20.09 13.87
C LEU A 239 -8.55 19.55 13.52
N ALA A 240 -9.15 18.76 14.40
CA ALA A 240 -10.49 18.22 14.21
C ALA A 240 -11.57 19.31 14.24
N ASN A 241 -11.44 20.31 15.12
CA ASN A 241 -12.34 21.45 15.16
C ASN A 241 -12.21 22.30 13.88
N GLU A 242 -10.99 22.59 13.45
CA GLU A 242 -10.75 23.28 12.17
C GLU A 242 -11.29 22.49 10.97
N ALA A 243 -11.18 21.16 11.00
CA ALA A 243 -11.73 20.27 9.99
C ALA A 243 -13.27 20.18 10.03
N ALA A 244 -13.89 20.38 11.19
CA ALA A 244 -15.34 20.43 11.31
C ALA A 244 -15.91 21.73 10.72
N GLU A 245 -15.22 22.86 10.92
CA GLU A 245 -15.64 24.19 10.46
C GLU A 245 -15.29 24.44 8.98
N ALA A 246 -14.19 23.89 8.48
CA ALA A 246 -13.73 24.14 7.12
C ALA A 246 -14.09 23.03 6.13
N SER A 247 -14.85 23.39 5.09
CA SER A 247 -15.11 22.54 3.91
C SER A 247 -14.71 23.32 2.65
N PRO A 248 -13.64 22.96 1.91
CA PRO A 248 -12.75 21.80 2.11
C PRO A 248 -11.63 22.05 3.15
N PHE A 249 -11.26 20.98 3.88
CA PHE A 249 -10.10 20.96 4.75
C PHE A 249 -8.84 20.49 4.01
N SER A 250 -7.99 21.44 3.61
CA SER A 250 -6.74 21.17 2.88
C SER A 250 -5.51 21.21 3.79
N PHE A 251 -4.40 20.60 3.35
CA PHE A 251 -3.12 20.61 4.07
C PHE A 251 -2.56 22.00 4.39
N SER A 252 -2.99 23.06 3.70
CA SER A 252 -2.59 24.44 4.05
C SER A 252 -3.15 24.91 5.38
N ARG A 253 -4.22 24.28 5.88
CA ARG A 253 -4.82 24.56 7.18
C ARG A 253 -4.06 23.90 8.34
N ILE A 254 -3.24 22.89 8.06
CA ILE A 254 -2.33 22.30 9.05
C ILE A 254 -1.13 23.25 9.24
N SER A 255 -1.37 24.35 9.95
CA SER A 255 -0.35 25.36 10.28
C SER A 255 0.13 25.24 11.73
N ILE A 256 -0.55 24.44 12.55
CA ILE A 256 -0.21 24.22 13.96
C ILE A 256 1.13 23.47 14.04
N PRO A 257 2.02 23.84 14.99
CA PRO A 257 3.25 23.09 15.24
C PRO A 257 2.96 21.61 15.41
N GLU A 258 3.80 20.76 14.80
CA GLU A 258 3.71 19.31 14.91
C GLU A 258 2.41 18.68 14.35
N GLY A 259 1.52 19.46 13.74
CA GLY A 259 0.25 18.96 13.20
C GLY A 259 0.42 17.85 12.14
N PHE A 260 1.39 17.99 11.23
CA PHE A 260 1.72 16.92 10.28
C PHE A 260 2.29 15.67 10.96
N MET A 261 2.98 15.82 12.10
CA MET A 261 3.51 14.71 12.86
C MET A 261 2.37 13.92 13.52
N ALA A 262 1.44 14.62 14.16
CA ALA A 262 0.25 14.04 14.75
C ALA A 262 -0.58 13.27 13.72
N VAL A 263 -0.81 13.86 12.54
CA VAL A 263 -1.53 13.20 11.42
C VAL A 263 -0.77 11.98 10.91
N CYS A 264 0.57 12.03 10.78
CA CYS A 264 1.35 10.84 10.43
C CYS A 264 1.18 9.71 11.46
N GLY A 265 1.18 10.03 12.75
CA GLY A 265 1.06 9.05 13.83
C GLY A 265 -0.26 8.28 13.81
N ILE A 266 -1.40 9.00 13.74
CA ILE A 266 -2.72 8.35 13.70
C ILE A 266 -2.92 7.49 12.44
N LEU A 267 -2.24 7.84 11.35
CA LEU A 267 -2.22 7.06 10.09
C LEU A 267 -1.17 5.94 10.08
N ARG A 268 -0.45 5.71 11.18
CA ARG A 268 0.65 4.71 11.30
C ARG A 268 1.76 4.92 10.25
N LEU A 269 1.93 6.15 9.80
CA LEU A 269 3.00 6.56 8.89
C LEU A 269 4.25 6.93 9.69
N SER A 270 5.42 6.86 9.06
CA SER A 270 6.65 7.38 9.66
C SER A 270 6.48 8.88 9.99
N THR A 271 6.80 9.27 11.22
CA THR A 271 6.81 10.67 11.68
C THR A 271 8.12 11.40 11.38
N TRP A 272 9.12 10.68 10.89
CA TRP A 272 10.46 11.20 10.64
C TRP A 272 10.52 12.13 9.41
N GLY A 273 11.35 13.16 9.55
CA GLY A 273 11.65 14.16 8.52
C GLY A 273 10.87 15.47 8.68
N PRO A 274 11.21 16.49 7.86
CA PRO A 274 10.52 17.79 7.86
C PRO A 274 9.09 17.70 7.33
N ASP A 275 8.28 18.73 7.59
CA ASP A 275 6.86 18.78 7.23
C ASP A 275 6.58 18.57 5.75
N LEU A 276 7.47 19.00 4.86
CA LEU A 276 7.32 18.76 3.42
C LEU A 276 7.29 17.26 3.09
N LEU A 277 8.11 16.45 3.75
CA LEU A 277 8.12 15.00 3.57
C LEU A 277 6.91 14.35 4.24
N ARG A 278 6.52 14.81 5.45
CA ARG A 278 5.33 14.34 6.15
C ARG A 278 4.07 14.60 5.32
N LYS A 279 3.89 15.83 4.82
CA LYS A 279 2.80 16.22 3.93
C LYS A 279 2.75 15.38 2.66
N ARG A 280 3.89 15.15 2.00
CA ARG A 280 3.97 14.28 0.82
C ARG A 280 3.52 12.86 1.16
N ARG A 281 3.99 12.30 2.28
CA ARG A 281 3.67 10.94 2.73
C ARG A 281 2.19 10.79 3.04
N ILE A 282 1.60 11.73 3.78
CA ILE A 282 0.16 11.75 4.08
C ILE A 282 -0.65 11.83 2.78
N ARG A 283 -0.30 12.73 1.87
CA ARG A 283 -0.99 12.84 0.57
C ARG A 283 -0.92 11.54 -0.24
N GLN A 284 0.25 10.93 -0.34
CA GLN A 284 0.42 9.66 -1.06
C GLN A 284 -0.44 8.56 -0.43
N HIS A 285 -0.48 8.47 0.89
CA HIS A 285 -1.30 7.52 1.62
C HIS A 285 -2.80 7.75 1.42
N LEU A 286 -3.26 9.01 1.48
CA LEU A 286 -4.67 9.35 1.27
C LEU A 286 -5.12 9.11 -0.19
N ASN A 287 -4.23 9.31 -1.17
CA ASN A 287 -4.49 8.92 -2.56
C ASN A 287 -4.62 7.39 -2.69
N PHE A 288 -3.72 6.64 -2.05
CA PHE A 288 -3.82 5.18 -2.00
C PHE A 288 -5.16 4.73 -1.39
N ILE A 289 -5.56 5.32 -0.25
CA ILE A 289 -6.86 5.03 0.37
C ILE A 289 -8.01 5.39 -0.57
N ALA A 290 -7.91 6.51 -1.30
CA ALA A 290 -8.97 6.93 -2.21
C ALA A 290 -9.21 5.90 -3.32
N MET A 291 -8.14 5.42 -3.92
CA MET A 291 -8.20 4.36 -4.94
C MET A 291 -8.67 3.03 -4.35
N ASP A 292 -8.23 2.68 -3.13
CA ASP A 292 -8.70 1.47 -2.44
C ASP A 292 -10.18 1.55 -2.08
N ASP A 293 -10.69 2.70 -1.64
CA ASP A 293 -12.11 2.92 -1.31
C ASP A 293 -13.02 2.69 -2.52
N GLU A 294 -12.63 3.18 -3.71
CA GLU A 294 -13.38 2.99 -4.95
C GLU A 294 -13.49 1.52 -5.35
N LEU A 295 -12.44 0.73 -5.08
CA LEU A 295 -12.42 -0.70 -5.35
C LEU A 295 -13.13 -1.48 -4.25
N LEU A 296 -12.95 -1.08 -3.00
CA LEU A 296 -13.56 -1.67 -1.82
C LEU A 296 -15.09 -1.51 -1.83
N ALA A 297 -15.60 -0.38 -2.32
CA ALA A 297 -17.04 -0.15 -2.48
C ALA A 297 -17.70 -1.16 -3.45
N LYS A 298 -16.92 -1.82 -4.31
CA LYS A 298 -17.40 -2.84 -5.27
C LYS A 298 -17.28 -4.27 -4.72
N GLU A 299 -16.66 -4.47 -3.56
CA GLU A 299 -16.47 -5.80 -2.96
C GLU A 299 -17.56 -6.12 -1.93
N GLU A 300 -18.28 -7.22 -2.14
CA GLU A 300 -19.38 -7.63 -1.24
C GLU A 300 -18.92 -8.48 -0.04
N LYS A 301 -17.85 -9.26 -0.20
CA LYS A 301 -17.39 -10.24 0.80
C LYS A 301 -15.97 -9.93 1.22
N LEU A 302 -15.84 -9.40 2.44
CA LEU A 302 -14.56 -9.12 3.08
C LEU A 302 -14.31 -10.12 4.20
N GLU A 303 -13.09 -10.64 4.26
CA GLU A 303 -12.60 -11.46 5.37
C GLU A 303 -12.34 -10.61 6.62
N ALA A 304 -12.31 -11.25 7.79
CA ALA A 304 -12.12 -10.55 9.07
C ALA A 304 -10.79 -9.76 9.14
N GLU A 305 -9.72 -10.29 8.55
CA GLU A 305 -8.42 -9.60 8.49
C GLU A 305 -8.43 -8.42 7.53
N GLU A 306 -9.15 -8.51 6.40
CA GLU A 306 -9.25 -7.44 5.42
C GLU A 306 -10.01 -6.24 5.96
N VAL A 307 -11.06 -6.48 6.76
CA VAL A 307 -11.80 -5.42 7.46
C VAL A 307 -10.88 -4.70 8.45
N ARG A 308 -10.12 -5.44 9.26
CA ARG A 308 -9.17 -4.85 10.23
C ARG A 308 -8.10 -4.03 9.54
N SER A 309 -7.46 -4.57 8.52
CA SER A 309 -6.44 -3.88 7.73
C SER A 309 -7.00 -2.62 7.05
N ALA A 310 -8.23 -2.68 6.53
CA ALA A 310 -8.88 -1.52 5.92
C ALA A 310 -9.14 -0.39 6.93
N LEU A 311 -9.64 -0.71 8.12
CA LEU A 311 -9.84 0.25 9.21
C LEU A 311 -8.50 0.84 9.67
N GLU A 312 -7.49 -0.02 9.85
CA GLU A 312 -6.16 0.36 10.29
C GLU A 312 -5.51 1.40 9.37
N GLU A 313 -5.54 1.14 8.06
CA GLU A 313 -4.96 2.02 7.03
C GLU A 313 -5.67 3.38 7.00
N ARG A 314 -6.97 3.41 7.29
CA ARG A 314 -7.79 4.64 7.38
C ARG A 314 -7.62 5.37 8.72
N GLY A 315 -6.78 4.87 9.63
CA GLY A 315 -6.55 5.48 10.94
C GLY A 315 -7.71 5.28 11.92
N LEU A 316 -8.59 4.31 11.68
CA LEU A 316 -9.75 4.03 12.53
C LEU A 316 -9.38 2.99 13.60
N LEU A 317 -9.79 3.19 14.84
CA LEU A 317 -9.57 2.22 15.92
C LEU A 317 -10.53 1.03 15.78
N PHE A 318 -10.02 -0.18 16.04
CA PHE A 318 -10.79 -1.42 15.97
C PHE A 318 -10.44 -2.48 17.02
N SER A 319 -9.38 -2.27 17.82
CA SER A 319 -8.78 -3.31 18.66
C SER A 319 -9.70 -3.84 19.78
N GLU A 320 -10.73 -3.08 20.18
CA GLU A 320 -11.65 -3.43 21.29
C GLU A 320 -13.07 -3.81 20.84
N VAL A 321 -13.34 -3.85 19.53
CA VAL A 321 -14.69 -4.02 19.01
C VAL A 321 -14.90 -5.36 18.29
N SER A 322 -16.12 -5.88 18.35
CA SER A 322 -16.54 -7.10 17.65
C SER A 322 -16.46 -6.95 16.12
N LEU A 323 -16.39 -8.07 15.39
CA LEU A 323 -16.30 -8.06 13.92
C LEU A 323 -17.49 -7.37 13.23
N SER A 324 -18.69 -7.47 13.80
CA SER A 324 -19.88 -6.78 13.27
C SER A 324 -19.74 -5.27 13.40
N GLU A 325 -19.22 -4.80 14.54
CA GLU A 325 -18.95 -3.38 14.78
C GLU A 325 -17.82 -2.85 13.88
N GLN A 326 -16.77 -3.64 13.65
CA GLN A 326 -15.70 -3.30 12.69
C GLN A 326 -16.27 -3.09 11.29
N ARG A 327 -17.15 -3.99 10.83
CA ARG A 327 -17.85 -3.84 9.54
C ARG A 327 -18.74 -2.59 9.51
N ARG A 328 -19.47 -2.32 10.60
CA ARG A 328 -20.32 -1.12 10.71
C ARG A 328 -19.49 0.16 10.57
N ARG A 329 -18.33 0.24 11.23
CA ARG A 329 -17.40 1.38 11.11
C ARG A 329 -16.86 1.55 9.70
N LEU A 330 -16.49 0.45 9.03
CA LEU A 330 -16.02 0.50 7.65
C LEU A 330 -17.12 0.97 6.69
N ASN A 331 -18.35 0.49 6.87
CA ASN A 331 -19.50 0.93 6.07
C ASN A 331 -19.83 2.41 6.33
N TRP A 332 -19.75 2.86 7.58
CA TRP A 332 -19.90 4.28 7.93
C TRP A 332 -18.83 5.15 7.25
N TRP A 333 -17.58 4.68 7.21
CA TRP A 333 -16.51 5.38 6.48
C TRP A 333 -16.86 5.54 5.00
N LEU A 334 -17.19 4.43 4.33
CA LEU A 334 -17.51 4.42 2.90
C LEU A 334 -18.75 5.26 2.57
N SER A 335 -19.78 5.25 3.41
CA SER A 335 -20.95 6.11 3.20
C SER A 335 -20.62 7.58 3.43
N SER A 336 -19.82 7.90 4.44
CA SER A 336 -19.42 9.27 4.77
C SER A 336 -18.59 9.92 3.66
N ILE A 337 -17.64 9.18 3.07
CA ILE A 337 -16.84 9.70 1.96
C ILE A 337 -17.65 9.86 0.66
N THR A 338 -18.66 9.01 0.43
CA THR A 338 -19.50 9.07 -0.78
C THR A 338 -20.52 10.21 -0.71
N GLN A 339 -20.98 10.55 0.51
CA GLN A 339 -21.85 11.69 0.75
C GLN A 339 -21.08 13.03 0.80
N GLY A 340 -19.75 12.99 0.86
CA GLY A 340 -18.91 14.17 0.78
C GLY A 340 -19.07 14.84 -0.60
N ASN A 341 -19.54 16.09 -0.58
CA ASN A 341 -19.91 16.92 -1.73
C ASN A 341 -19.07 16.67 -3.01
N ASP A 342 -19.73 16.44 -4.15
CA ASP A 342 -19.15 16.04 -5.46
C ASP A 342 -18.08 16.99 -6.05
N GLY A 343 -17.80 18.13 -5.38
CA GLY A 343 -16.79 19.12 -5.78
C GLY A 343 -15.53 19.17 -4.90
N GLU A 344 -15.45 18.41 -3.81
CA GLU A 344 -14.25 18.39 -2.97
C GLU A 344 -13.19 17.40 -3.44
N ASP A 345 -11.91 17.77 -3.28
CA ASP A 345 -10.79 16.87 -3.53
C ASP A 345 -10.84 15.64 -2.61
N ALA A 346 -10.75 14.45 -3.19
CA ALA A 346 -10.83 13.15 -2.53
C ALA A 346 -9.89 13.03 -1.30
N VAL A 347 -8.72 13.67 -1.36
CA VAL A 347 -7.75 13.71 -0.27
C VAL A 347 -8.23 14.58 0.90
N SER A 348 -8.79 15.75 0.59
CA SER A 348 -9.28 16.72 1.58
C SER A 348 -10.47 16.15 2.37
N THR A 349 -11.41 15.52 1.67
CA THR A 349 -12.57 14.86 2.29
C THR A 349 -12.14 13.78 3.29
N ARG A 350 -11.19 12.91 2.91
CA ARG A 350 -10.69 11.84 3.78
C ARG A 350 -9.93 12.38 4.98
N LEU A 351 -9.04 13.36 4.76
CA LEU A 351 -8.31 14.00 5.84
C LEU A 351 -9.26 14.57 6.90
N ARG A 352 -10.34 15.21 6.46
CA ARG A 352 -11.39 15.76 7.34
C ARG A 352 -12.06 14.69 8.20
N TYR A 353 -12.52 13.59 7.59
CA TYR A 353 -13.18 12.50 8.32
C TYR A 353 -12.22 11.78 9.28
N ILE A 354 -10.96 11.62 8.92
CA ILE A 354 -9.93 11.02 9.78
C ILE A 354 -9.71 11.87 11.04
N LEU A 355 -9.52 13.18 10.85
CA LEU A 355 -9.34 14.11 11.97
C LEU A 355 -10.56 14.13 12.88
N ARG A 356 -11.77 14.22 12.31
CA ARG A 356 -13.02 14.18 13.08
C ARG A 356 -13.14 12.88 13.89
N ASN A 357 -12.77 11.74 13.31
CA ASN A 357 -12.82 10.46 14.01
C ASN A 357 -11.73 10.30 15.09
N SER A 358 -10.58 10.93 14.92
CA SER A 358 -9.48 10.84 15.90
C SER A 358 -9.85 11.39 17.28
N VAL A 359 -10.79 12.32 17.36
CA VAL A 359 -11.27 12.88 18.64
C VAL A 359 -12.37 12.03 19.26
N SER A 360 -13.26 11.42 18.46
CA SER A 360 -14.31 10.53 19.00
C SER A 360 -13.78 9.20 19.52
N SER A 361 -12.52 8.87 19.23
CA SER A 361 -11.90 7.60 19.58
C SER A 361 -10.85 7.72 20.69
N ALA A 362 -10.59 8.95 21.18
CA ALA A 362 -9.69 9.27 22.29
C ALA A 362 -10.52 9.66 23.51
#